data_AF-A0A7I7QV57-F1
#
_entry.id   AF-A0A7I7QV57-F1
#
_cell.length_a   1.000
_cell.length_b   1.000
_cell.length_c   1.000
_cell.angle_alpha   90.00
_cell.angle_beta   90.00
_cell.angle_gamma   90.00
#
_symmetry.space_group_name_H-M   'P 1'
#
loop_
_entity.id
_entity.type
_entity.pdbx_description
1 polymer ?
#
loop_
_entity_poly.entity_id
_entity_poly.type
_entity_poly.pdbx_seq_one_letter_code
_entity_poly.pdbx_strand_id
1 'polypeptide(L)'
;MEKVIVTLRRSEADEAWCARLRGEVAGELLALGVPGLAVNVRDGAVRDSLMTLTTLDPPVVALVTLWTQQYYGDQTAAALDLLGREADSPAAYLVTESVPLPPPDVLGERTAGFANVALLRRPVSLDVETWLARWHVDHTPVALATQSTFGYTQNTVVRALTPDAPVVSAIVEENFPIEATGDLHAFFGAADDADLSDRMTRMIASTTAFGANENVDTVPTSRYLLRTPFSQERSP
;
A
#
# COMPACT_ATOMS: atom_id res chain seq x y z
N MET A 1 18.31 -8.95 -0.16
CA MET A 1 17.04 -8.66 -0.84
C MET A 1 16.51 -7.35 -0.28
N GLU A 2 16.18 -6.43 -1.17
CA GLU A 2 15.64 -5.10 -0.88
C GLU A 2 14.24 -4.99 -1.49
N LYS A 3 13.45 -4.02 -1.03
CA LYS A 3 12.09 -3.77 -1.52
C LYS A 3 11.97 -2.33 -2.00
N VAL A 4 11.45 -2.15 -3.21
CA VAL A 4 11.19 -0.85 -3.82
C VAL A 4 9.69 -0.75 -4.10
N ILE A 5 9.06 0.34 -3.68
CA ILE A 5 7.66 0.64 -4.02
C ILE A 5 7.64 1.89 -4.88
N VAL A 6 6.97 1.78 -6.03
CA VAL A 6 6.77 2.86 -6.98
C VAL A 6 5.31 3.29 -6.92
N THR A 7 5.07 4.54 -6.51
CA THR A 7 3.77 5.18 -6.62
C THR A 7 3.62 5.78 -8.00
N LEU A 8 2.50 5.52 -8.66
CA LEU A 8 2.16 6.05 -9.98
C LEU A 8 1.08 7.10 -9.81
N ARG A 9 1.41 8.36 -10.11
CA ARG A 9 0.48 9.48 -10.01
C ARG A 9 0.02 9.97 -11.36
N ARG A 10 -1.30 10.10 -11.51
CA ARG A 10 -1.98 10.54 -12.74
C ARG A 10 -3.30 11.21 -12.40
N SER A 11 -3.77 12.07 -13.29
CA SER A 11 -5.12 12.67 -13.20
C SER A 11 -6.24 11.65 -13.42
N GLU A 12 -6.04 10.70 -14.34
CA GLU A 12 -7.00 9.64 -14.67
C GLU A 12 -6.32 8.26 -14.73
N ALA A 13 -7.07 7.24 -14.36
CA ALA A 13 -6.65 5.84 -14.36
C ALA A 13 -7.80 4.96 -14.86
N ASP A 14 -8.10 5.01 -16.16
CA ASP A 14 -9.21 4.22 -16.72
C ASP A 14 -8.98 2.70 -16.66
N GLU A 15 -10.03 1.92 -16.95
CA GLU A 15 -9.95 0.46 -16.91
C GLU A 15 -8.92 -0.12 -17.89
N ALA A 16 -8.73 0.51 -19.04
CA ALA A 16 -7.78 0.04 -20.04
C ALA A 16 -6.34 0.18 -19.53
N TRP A 17 -6.04 1.31 -18.88
CA TRP A 17 -4.76 1.55 -18.24
C TRP A 17 -4.53 0.61 -17.05
N CYS A 18 -5.52 0.43 -16.17
CA CYS A 18 -5.40 -0.52 -15.05
C CYS A 18 -5.16 -1.95 -15.56
N ALA A 19 -5.88 -2.38 -16.61
CA ALA A 19 -5.68 -3.68 -17.25
C ALA A 19 -4.30 -3.82 -17.90
N ARG A 20 -3.81 -2.77 -18.56
CA ARG A 20 -2.45 -2.71 -19.12
C ARG A 20 -1.39 -2.90 -18.03
N LEU A 21 -1.53 -2.19 -16.91
CA LEU A 21 -0.55 -2.19 -15.82
C LEU A 21 -0.42 -3.57 -15.16
N ARG A 22 -1.54 -4.26 -14.90
CA ARG A 22 -1.54 -5.63 -14.34
C ARG A 22 -1.33 -6.73 -15.39
N GLY A 23 -1.27 -6.38 -16.67
CA GLY A 23 -1.11 -7.29 -17.80
C GLY A 23 0.26 -7.15 -18.46
N GLU A 24 0.32 -6.38 -19.56
CA GLU A 24 1.52 -6.21 -20.39
C GLU A 24 2.71 -5.66 -19.59
N VAL A 25 2.51 -4.56 -18.85
CA VAL A 25 3.59 -3.91 -18.08
C VAL A 25 4.10 -4.84 -16.99
N ALA A 26 3.20 -5.52 -16.28
CA ALA A 26 3.57 -6.53 -15.30
C ALA A 26 4.36 -7.70 -15.92
N GLY A 27 3.98 -8.14 -17.12
CA GLY A 27 4.70 -9.17 -17.88
C GLY A 27 6.12 -8.74 -18.23
N GLU A 28 6.30 -7.50 -18.69
CA GLU A 28 7.63 -6.92 -18.96
C GLU A 28 8.47 -6.81 -17.68
N LEU A 29 7.89 -6.36 -16.57
CA LEU A 29 8.57 -6.31 -15.27
C LEU A 29 9.02 -7.70 -14.78
N LEU A 30 8.18 -8.74 -14.96
CA LEU A 30 8.56 -10.11 -14.63
C LEU A 30 9.70 -10.64 -15.51
N ALA A 31 9.73 -10.23 -16.79
CA ALA A 31 10.78 -10.59 -17.74
C ALA A 31 12.14 -9.98 -17.39
N LEU A 32 12.18 -8.88 -16.63
CA LEU A 32 13.42 -8.35 -16.02
C LEU A 32 14.02 -9.29 -14.97
N GLY A 33 13.31 -10.35 -14.56
CA GLY A 33 13.80 -11.35 -13.63
C GLY A 33 13.72 -10.92 -12.16
N VAL A 34 12.83 -9.99 -11.82
CA VAL A 34 12.69 -9.52 -10.42
C VAL A 34 12.34 -10.68 -9.50
N PRO A 35 12.97 -10.80 -8.31
CA PRO A 35 12.62 -11.80 -7.30
C PRO A 35 11.17 -11.77 -6.82
N GLY A 36 10.53 -10.60 -6.84
CA GLY A 36 9.12 -10.45 -6.47
C GLY A 36 8.49 -9.26 -7.16
N LEU A 37 7.18 -9.36 -7.41
CA LEU A 37 6.37 -8.32 -8.04
C LEU A 37 4.96 -8.35 -7.47
N ALA A 38 4.47 -7.20 -7.00
CA ALA A 38 3.06 -6.98 -6.74
C ALA A 38 2.58 -5.70 -7.43
N VAL A 39 1.34 -5.72 -7.90
CA VAL A 39 0.69 -4.60 -8.60
C VAL A 39 -0.61 -4.27 -7.89
N ASN A 40 -0.77 -3.01 -7.52
CA ASN A 40 -1.96 -2.44 -6.92
C ASN A 40 -2.52 -1.38 -7.86
N VAL A 41 -3.79 -1.50 -8.27
CA VAL A 41 -4.44 -0.55 -9.19
C VAL A 41 -5.76 -0.04 -8.65
N ARG A 42 -6.02 1.26 -8.78
CA ARG A 42 -7.33 1.86 -8.48
C ARG A 42 -8.29 1.68 -9.67
N ASP A 43 -8.68 0.43 -9.91
CA ASP A 43 -9.63 0.05 -10.95
C ASP A 43 -11.09 0.24 -10.50
N GLY A 44 -12.04 -0.05 -11.39
CA GLY A 44 -13.46 0.23 -11.22
C GLY A 44 -14.11 -0.51 -10.05
N ALA A 45 -13.51 -1.60 -9.57
CA ALA A 45 -14.01 -2.31 -8.40
C ALA A 45 -13.81 -1.53 -7.09
N VAL A 46 -12.87 -0.58 -7.06
CA VAL A 46 -12.46 0.14 -5.83
C VAL A 46 -12.43 1.66 -6.00
N ARG A 47 -12.61 2.16 -7.23
CA ARG A 47 -12.48 3.57 -7.61
C ARG A 47 -13.39 4.51 -6.82
N ASP A 48 -14.58 4.06 -6.46
CA ASP A 48 -15.58 4.87 -5.76
C ASP A 48 -15.57 4.64 -4.23
N SER A 49 -14.50 4.01 -3.72
CA SER A 49 -14.38 3.71 -2.30
C SER A 49 -14.36 4.98 -1.44
N LEU A 50 -15.23 4.99 -0.42
CA LEU A 50 -15.30 6.01 0.62
C LEU A 50 -14.02 6.12 1.44
N MET A 51 -13.16 5.09 1.40
CA MET A 51 -11.91 5.03 2.17
C MET A 51 -10.76 5.77 1.48
N THR A 52 -11.06 6.68 0.57
CA THR A 52 -10.08 7.47 -0.19
C THR A 52 -9.83 8.81 0.51
N LEU A 53 -8.57 9.09 0.83
CA LEU A 53 -8.07 10.38 1.27
C LEU A 53 -6.94 10.78 0.33
N THR A 54 -6.93 12.04 -0.13
CA THR A 54 -5.98 12.51 -1.14
C THR A 54 -5.46 13.88 -0.76
N THR A 55 -4.14 13.99 -0.66
CA THR A 55 -3.41 15.24 -0.47
C THR A 55 -2.46 15.54 -1.63
N LEU A 56 -2.04 14.52 -2.37
CA LEU A 56 -1.18 14.67 -3.54
C LEU A 56 -1.96 15.06 -4.80
N ASP A 57 -1.37 15.95 -5.59
CA ASP A 57 -1.85 16.34 -6.92
C ASP A 57 -0.69 16.22 -7.93
N PRO A 58 -0.81 15.39 -9.00
CA PRO A 58 -1.88 14.42 -9.24
C PRO A 58 -1.94 13.32 -8.16
N PRO A 59 -3.09 12.66 -7.96
CA PRO A 59 -3.25 11.60 -6.96
C PRO A 59 -2.47 10.34 -7.32
N VAL A 60 -2.13 9.54 -6.32
CA VAL A 60 -1.64 8.17 -6.54
C VAL A 60 -2.81 7.28 -6.96
N VAL A 61 -2.67 6.60 -8.09
CA VAL A 61 -3.72 5.76 -8.68
C VAL A 61 -3.28 4.30 -8.88
N ALA A 62 -2.00 4.01 -8.68
CA ALA A 62 -1.48 2.66 -8.60
C ALA A 62 -0.17 2.63 -7.81
N LEU A 63 0.18 1.45 -7.32
CA LEU A 63 1.49 1.16 -6.74
C LEU A 63 2.05 -0.12 -7.32
N VAL A 64 3.34 -0.11 -7.64
CA VAL A 64 4.07 -1.30 -8.09
C VAL A 64 5.20 -1.57 -7.12
N THR A 65 5.19 -2.78 -6.57
CA THR A 65 6.16 -3.23 -5.58
C THR A 65 7.10 -4.23 -6.23
N LEU A 66 8.40 -3.98 -6.10
CA LEU A 66 9.49 -4.81 -6.60
C LEU A 66 10.32 -5.30 -5.41
N TRP A 67 10.58 -6.61 -5.35
CA TRP A 67 11.70 -7.11 -4.55
C TRP A 67 12.89 -7.32 -5.47
N THR A 68 14.05 -6.81 -5.08
CA THR A 68 15.26 -6.75 -5.90
C THR A 68 16.49 -7.10 -5.06
N GLN A 69 17.57 -7.56 -5.69
CA GLN A 69 18.84 -7.74 -4.97
C GLN A 69 19.54 -6.41 -4.70
N GLN A 70 19.32 -5.42 -5.57
CA GLN A 70 20.00 -4.13 -5.54
C GLN A 70 19.09 -3.03 -6.08
N TYR A 71 18.65 -2.09 -5.23
CA TYR A 71 17.77 -0.98 -5.62
C TYR A 71 18.40 -0.05 -6.67
N TYR A 72 19.73 -0.04 -6.78
CA TYR A 72 20.50 0.76 -7.73
C TYR A 72 21.08 -0.06 -8.89
N GLY A 73 20.69 -1.34 -9.01
CA GLY A 73 21.14 -2.20 -10.10
C GLY A 73 20.31 -2.02 -11.38
N ASP A 74 20.85 -2.53 -12.49
CA ASP A 74 20.26 -2.40 -13.84
C ASP A 74 18.81 -2.91 -13.91
N GLN A 75 18.49 -4.00 -13.20
CA GLN A 75 17.13 -4.53 -13.11
C GLN A 75 16.14 -3.50 -12.54
N THR A 76 16.51 -2.84 -11.44
CA THR A 76 15.67 -1.83 -10.81
C THR A 76 15.59 -0.58 -11.68
N ALA A 77 16.71 -0.15 -12.27
CA ALA A 77 16.73 0.98 -13.19
C ALA A 77 15.81 0.78 -14.41
N ALA A 78 15.87 -0.41 -15.03
CA ALA A 78 15.00 -0.77 -16.15
C ALA A 78 13.51 -0.80 -15.75
N ALA A 79 13.20 -1.31 -14.55
CA ALA A 79 11.84 -1.30 -14.03
C ALA A 79 11.31 0.12 -13.79
N LEU A 80 12.14 1.01 -13.23
CA LEU A 80 11.78 2.42 -13.02
C LEU A 80 11.59 3.18 -14.34
N ASP A 81 12.42 2.92 -15.35
CA ASP A 81 12.27 3.51 -16.69
C ASP A 81 10.96 3.07 -17.36
N LEU A 82 10.63 1.78 -17.28
CA LEU A 82 9.35 1.25 -17.77
C LEU A 82 8.16 1.89 -17.07
N LEU A 83 8.16 1.90 -15.74
CA LEU A 83 7.09 2.48 -14.92
C LEU A 83 6.97 4.00 -15.09
N GLY A 84 8.07 4.67 -15.40
CA GLY A 84 8.08 6.11 -15.66
C GLY A 84 7.31 6.53 -16.91
N ARG A 85 7.07 5.60 -17.85
CA ARG A 85 6.24 5.84 -19.04
C ARG A 85 4.76 5.65 -18.79
N GLU A 86 4.39 5.08 -17.63
CA GLU A 86 3.01 4.72 -17.28
C GLU A 86 2.35 5.75 -16.34
N ALA A 87 3.04 6.82 -15.93
CA ALA A 87 2.54 7.82 -14.99
C ALA A 87 2.99 9.25 -15.33
N ASP A 88 2.19 10.25 -14.95
CA ASP A 88 2.52 11.67 -15.11
C ASP A 88 3.63 12.08 -14.13
N SER A 89 3.60 11.51 -12.91
CA SER A 89 4.60 11.77 -11.88
C SER A 89 4.89 10.52 -11.04
N PRO A 90 5.75 9.60 -11.54
CA PRO A 90 6.18 8.43 -10.78
C PRO A 90 7.08 8.83 -9.61
N ALA A 91 6.95 8.16 -8.46
CA ALA A 91 7.90 8.30 -7.36
C ALA A 91 8.24 6.93 -6.74
N ALA A 92 9.53 6.64 -6.61
CA ALA A 92 10.01 5.36 -6.09
C ALA A 92 10.68 5.51 -4.72
N TYR A 93 10.49 4.51 -3.87
CA TYR A 93 10.96 4.50 -2.50
C TYR A 93 11.62 3.15 -2.17
N LEU A 94 12.82 3.19 -1.60
CA LEU A 94 13.41 2.04 -0.92
C LEU A 94 12.75 1.90 0.45
N VAL A 95 12.30 0.70 0.80
CA VAL A 95 11.57 0.45 2.05
C VAL A 95 12.12 -0.75 2.81
N THR A 96 11.90 -0.78 4.12
CA THR A 96 11.95 -2.00 4.93
C THR A 96 10.55 -2.53 5.14
N GLU A 97 10.39 -3.86 5.08
CA GLU A 97 9.09 -4.53 5.17
C GLU A 97 8.91 -5.22 6.53
N SER A 98 7.70 -5.16 7.07
CA SER A 98 7.23 -5.96 8.19
C SER A 98 5.80 -6.40 7.91
N VAL A 99 5.46 -7.66 8.21
CA VAL A 99 4.15 -8.24 7.86
C VAL A 99 3.46 -8.76 9.13
N PRO A 100 2.84 -7.89 9.96
CA PRO A 100 2.14 -8.33 11.16
C PRO A 100 0.98 -9.30 10.89
N LEU A 101 0.32 -9.18 9.73
CA LEU A 101 -0.74 -10.08 9.30
C LEU A 101 -0.56 -10.43 7.83
N PRO A 102 -0.08 -11.64 7.48
CA PRO A 102 0.13 -12.02 6.08
C PRO A 102 -1.19 -12.03 5.29
N PRO A 103 -1.25 -11.40 4.11
CA PRO A 103 -2.42 -11.49 3.24
C PRO A 103 -2.61 -12.91 2.70
N PRO A 104 -3.85 -13.35 2.47
CA PRO A 104 -4.18 -14.69 1.96
C PRO A 104 -3.96 -14.78 0.45
N ASP A 105 -2.73 -14.54 -0.01
CA ASP A 105 -2.42 -14.39 -1.42
C ASP A 105 -2.40 -15.67 -2.23
N VAL A 106 -2.96 -15.57 -3.43
CA VAL A 106 -2.81 -16.54 -4.51
C VAL A 106 -2.10 -15.84 -5.67
N LEU A 107 -1.00 -16.44 -6.15
CA LEU A 107 -0.18 -15.82 -7.18
C LEU A 107 -0.95 -15.64 -8.49
N GLY A 108 -0.85 -14.46 -9.09
CA GLY A 108 -1.49 -14.12 -10.35
C GLY A 108 -2.97 -13.77 -10.25
N GLU A 109 -3.60 -14.01 -9.10
CA GLU A 109 -4.99 -13.70 -8.86
C GLU A 109 -5.15 -12.36 -8.12
N ARG A 110 -6.34 -11.78 -8.24
CA ARG A 110 -6.70 -10.61 -7.42
C ARG A 110 -6.90 -11.10 -5.99
N THR A 111 -6.21 -10.51 -5.01
CA THR A 111 -6.53 -10.74 -3.60
C THR A 111 -8.01 -10.40 -3.38
N ALA A 112 -8.76 -11.28 -2.70
CA ALA A 112 -10.17 -11.03 -2.38
C ALA A 112 -10.32 -9.70 -1.62
N GLY A 113 -11.47 -9.03 -1.73
CA GLY A 113 -11.68 -7.72 -1.05
C GLY A 113 -10.97 -6.56 -1.77
N PHE A 114 -10.27 -5.69 -1.04
CA PHE A 114 -9.37 -4.68 -1.62
C PHE A 114 -8.19 -4.42 -0.69
N ALA A 115 -7.13 -3.81 -1.21
CA ALA A 115 -6.05 -3.24 -0.42
C ALA A 115 -6.27 -1.74 -0.28
N ASN A 116 -6.32 -1.19 0.94
CA ASN A 116 -6.20 0.24 1.15
C ASN A 116 -4.73 0.56 1.45
N VAL A 117 -4.10 1.34 0.59
CA VAL A 117 -2.70 1.71 0.76
C VAL A 117 -2.59 3.09 1.39
N ALA A 118 -2.11 3.18 2.62
CA ALA A 118 -1.90 4.43 3.34
C ALA A 118 -0.46 4.96 3.14
N LEU A 119 -0.33 6.20 2.67
CA LEU A 119 0.93 6.92 2.54
C LEU A 119 1.11 7.84 3.74
N LEU A 120 1.88 7.37 4.73
CA LEU A 120 2.07 8.07 6.00
C LEU A 120 3.18 9.12 5.89
N ARG A 121 2.98 10.26 6.56
CA ARG A 121 3.99 11.30 6.72
C ARG A 121 4.22 11.53 8.21
N ARG A 122 5.46 11.30 8.65
CA ARG A 122 5.85 11.56 10.04
C ARG A 122 5.82 13.08 10.30
N PRO A 123 5.12 13.55 11.34
CA PRO A 123 5.21 14.94 11.78
C PRO A 123 6.65 15.31 12.12
N VAL A 124 7.09 16.50 11.70
CA VAL A 124 8.45 17.01 11.99
C VAL A 124 8.76 17.13 13.48
N SER A 125 7.73 17.25 14.33
CA SER A 125 7.82 17.33 15.78
C SER A 125 8.07 15.98 16.48
N LEU A 126 7.86 14.85 15.80
CA LEU A 126 8.13 13.52 16.34
C LEU A 126 9.45 13.02 15.76
N ASP A 127 10.39 12.60 16.58
CA ASP A 127 11.58 11.90 16.11
C ASP A 127 11.23 10.51 15.52
N VAL A 128 12.16 9.92 14.76
CA VAL A 128 11.90 8.67 14.04
C VAL A 128 11.65 7.50 15.00
N GLU A 129 12.41 7.41 16.10
CA GLU A 129 12.30 6.29 17.04
C GLU A 129 10.94 6.33 17.75
N THR A 130 10.55 7.49 18.28
CA THR A 130 9.23 7.68 18.88
C THR A 130 8.11 7.40 17.89
N TRP A 131 8.24 7.87 16.64
CA TRP A 131 7.23 7.64 15.61
C TRP A 131 7.06 6.16 15.28
N LEU A 132 8.16 5.43 15.10
CA LEU A 132 8.14 3.99 14.85
C LEU A 132 7.60 3.20 16.04
N ALA A 133 7.94 3.57 17.28
CA ALA A 133 7.39 2.92 18.47
C ALA A 133 5.86 3.08 18.52
N ARG A 134 5.36 4.31 18.35
CA ARG A 134 3.91 4.59 18.37
C ARG A 134 3.17 3.91 17.22
N TRP A 135 3.78 3.85 16.04
CA TRP A 135 3.15 3.21 14.90
C TRP A 135 3.26 1.68 14.96
N HIS A 136 4.47 1.11 14.99
CA HIS A 136 4.67 -0.34 14.93
C HIS A 136 4.21 -1.06 16.20
N VAL A 137 4.46 -0.49 17.38
CA VAL A 137 4.21 -1.18 18.65
C VAL A 137 2.85 -0.84 19.22
N ASP A 138 2.52 0.46 19.30
CA ASP A 138 1.28 0.89 19.99
C ASP A 138 0.04 0.83 19.07
N HIS A 139 0.15 1.29 17.82
CA HIS A 139 -0.99 1.35 16.90
C HIS A 139 -1.32 0.01 16.23
N THR A 140 -0.34 -0.82 15.87
CA THR A 140 -0.61 -2.10 15.16
C THR A 140 -1.64 -2.98 15.87
N PRO A 141 -1.58 -3.23 17.20
CA PRO A 141 -2.59 -4.04 17.89
C PRO A 141 -3.97 -3.37 17.88
N VAL A 142 -4.03 -2.03 17.91
CA VAL A 142 -5.30 -1.29 17.83
C VAL A 142 -5.92 -1.45 16.44
N ALA A 143 -5.13 -1.29 15.37
CA ALA A 143 -5.60 -1.48 14.00
C ALA A 143 -6.21 -2.87 13.79
N LEU A 144 -5.45 -3.92 14.15
CA LEU A 144 -5.90 -5.31 14.02
C LEU A 144 -7.15 -5.63 14.86
N ALA A 145 -7.35 -4.96 16.00
CA ALA A 145 -8.50 -5.20 16.87
C ALA A 145 -9.75 -4.39 16.47
N THR A 146 -9.58 -3.25 15.79
CA THR A 146 -10.66 -2.29 15.56
C THR A 146 -11.14 -2.25 14.13
N GLN A 147 -10.41 -2.87 13.19
CA GLN A 147 -10.80 -2.95 11.79
C GLN A 147 -11.02 -4.40 11.35
N SER A 148 -11.73 -4.59 10.24
CA SER A 148 -11.95 -5.91 9.63
C SER A 148 -10.76 -6.36 8.76
N THR A 149 -9.55 -5.93 9.11
CA THR A 149 -8.34 -6.17 8.32
C THR A 149 -7.98 -7.66 8.32
N PHE A 150 -7.79 -8.26 7.14
CA PHE A 150 -7.32 -9.65 7.01
C PHE A 150 -5.91 -9.77 6.41
N GLY A 151 -5.26 -8.66 6.11
CA GLY A 151 -3.86 -8.57 5.69
C GLY A 151 -3.29 -7.21 6.04
N TYR A 152 -2.06 -7.14 6.56
CA TYR A 152 -1.43 -5.93 7.07
C TYR A 152 0.08 -5.99 6.85
N THR A 153 0.57 -5.16 5.92
CA THR A 153 1.99 -5.03 5.57
C THR A 153 2.45 -3.59 5.79
N GLN A 154 3.48 -3.43 6.61
CA GLN A 154 4.09 -2.15 6.95
C GLN A 154 5.38 -1.98 6.14
N ASN A 155 5.49 -0.87 5.40
CA ASN A 155 6.72 -0.53 4.67
C ASN A 155 7.26 0.81 5.16
N THR A 156 8.29 0.80 6.01
CA THR A 156 8.96 2.04 6.43
C THR A 156 9.85 2.52 5.28
N VAL A 157 9.69 3.79 4.87
CA VAL A 157 10.52 4.37 3.82
C VAL A 157 11.91 4.67 4.36
N VAL A 158 12.92 4.06 3.74
CA VAL A 158 14.34 4.32 4.01
C VAL A 158 14.76 5.60 3.29
N ARG A 159 14.41 5.74 2.00
CA ARG A 159 14.61 6.96 1.21
C ARG A 159 13.88 6.90 -0.13
N ALA A 160 13.67 8.07 -0.72
CA ALA A 160 13.29 8.21 -2.12
C ALA A 160 14.44 7.77 -3.06
N LEU A 161 14.06 7.25 -4.23
CA LEU A 161 14.96 6.81 -5.30
C LEU A 161 14.82 7.65 -6.58
N THR A 162 13.74 8.42 -6.72
CA THR A 162 13.52 9.35 -7.84
C THR A 162 13.67 10.80 -7.39
N PRO A 163 14.12 11.71 -8.27
CA PRO A 163 14.06 13.14 -8.03
C PRO A 163 12.63 13.58 -7.71
N ASP A 164 12.48 14.61 -6.89
CA ASP A 164 11.20 15.27 -6.58
C ASP A 164 10.10 14.35 -6.01
N ALA A 165 10.46 13.15 -5.55
CA ALA A 165 9.54 12.24 -4.89
C ALA A 165 8.88 12.94 -3.68
N PRO A 166 7.54 12.94 -3.57
CA PRO A 166 6.86 13.49 -2.41
C PRO A 166 7.39 12.86 -1.11
N VAL A 167 7.43 13.65 -0.05
CA VAL A 167 7.81 13.14 1.28
C VAL A 167 6.76 12.11 1.71
N VAL A 168 7.22 10.87 1.88
CA VAL A 168 6.48 9.74 2.44
C VAL A 168 7.42 9.05 3.43
N SER A 169 6.94 8.82 4.65
CA SER A 169 7.69 8.16 5.72
C SER A 169 7.37 6.67 5.82
N ALA A 170 6.17 6.26 5.42
CA ALA A 170 5.82 4.85 5.26
C ALA A 170 4.69 4.62 4.27
N ILE A 171 4.61 3.40 3.75
CA ILE A 171 3.57 2.90 2.86
C ILE A 171 2.97 1.66 3.55
N VAL A 172 1.75 1.76 4.02
CA VAL A 172 1.04 0.67 4.71
C VAL A 172 0.03 0.08 3.75
N GLU A 173 0.01 -1.23 3.61
CA GLU A 173 -0.96 -1.94 2.79
C GLU A 173 -1.83 -2.80 3.70
N GLU A 174 -3.14 -2.53 3.68
CA GLU A 174 -4.12 -3.19 4.54
C GLU A 174 -5.22 -3.80 3.68
N ASN A 175 -5.57 -5.07 3.92
CA ASN A 175 -6.58 -5.77 3.13
C ASN A 175 -7.91 -5.87 3.88
N PHE A 176 -9.00 -5.49 3.21
CA PHE A 176 -10.35 -5.41 3.76
C PHE A 176 -11.37 -6.13 2.88
N PRO A 177 -12.51 -6.59 3.43
CA PRO A 177 -13.66 -7.04 2.65
C PRO A 177 -14.10 -6.00 1.64
N ILE A 178 -14.69 -6.40 0.52
CA ILE A 178 -15.04 -5.46 -0.56
C ILE A 178 -16.14 -4.49 -0.12
N GLU A 179 -17.02 -4.94 0.78
CA GLU A 179 -18.11 -4.18 1.38
C GLU A 179 -17.60 -2.92 2.11
N ALA A 180 -16.38 -2.99 2.66
CA ALA A 180 -15.75 -1.88 3.35
C ALA A 180 -15.36 -0.71 2.44
N THR A 181 -15.50 -0.84 1.11
CA THR A 181 -15.41 0.30 0.18
C THR A 181 -16.57 1.28 0.33
N GLY A 182 -17.75 0.80 0.77
CA GLY A 182 -18.97 1.61 0.88
C GLY A 182 -19.61 1.62 2.27
N ASP A 183 -19.12 0.82 3.22
CA ASP A 183 -19.72 0.65 4.54
C ASP A 183 -18.68 0.72 5.68
N LEU A 184 -18.88 1.67 6.59
CA LEU A 184 -18.03 1.83 7.78
C LEU A 184 -18.20 0.67 8.78
N HIS A 185 -19.39 0.07 8.89
CA HIS A 185 -19.57 -1.11 9.74
C HIS A 185 -18.73 -2.27 9.21
N ALA A 186 -18.74 -2.49 7.89
CA ALA A 186 -17.87 -3.47 7.26
C ALA A 186 -16.39 -3.15 7.48
N PHE A 187 -15.96 -1.90 7.29
CA PHE A 187 -14.55 -1.48 7.47
C PHE A 187 -14.02 -1.67 8.90
N PHE A 188 -14.82 -1.30 9.90
CA PHE A 188 -14.46 -1.47 11.31
C PHE A 188 -14.79 -2.86 11.86
N GLY A 189 -15.48 -3.71 11.10
CA GLY A 189 -16.00 -5.00 11.57
C GLY A 189 -16.93 -4.84 12.79
N ALA A 190 -17.72 -3.75 12.80
CA ALA A 190 -18.56 -3.38 13.93
C ALA A 190 -19.89 -4.12 13.91
N ALA A 191 -20.33 -4.61 15.07
CA ALA A 191 -21.61 -5.33 15.19
C ALA A 191 -22.84 -4.40 15.19
N ASP A 192 -22.68 -3.18 15.71
CA ASP A 192 -23.70 -2.14 15.79
C ASP A 192 -23.04 -0.74 15.90
N ASP A 193 -23.88 0.31 15.95
CA ASP A 193 -23.42 1.71 16.00
C ASP A 193 -22.57 2.03 17.25
N ALA A 194 -22.83 1.36 18.38
CA ALA A 194 -22.08 1.61 19.61
C ALA A 194 -20.67 0.99 19.52
N ASP A 195 -20.57 -0.23 18.99
CA ASP A 195 -19.29 -0.87 18.68
C ASP A 195 -18.51 -0.08 17.61
N LEU A 196 -19.20 0.41 16.56
CA LEU A 196 -18.59 1.27 15.54
C LEU A 196 -17.99 2.53 16.18
N SER A 197 -18.74 3.20 17.05
CA SER A 197 -18.28 4.40 17.75
C SER A 197 -17.05 4.14 18.63
N ASP A 198 -17.00 3.01 19.36
CA ASP A 198 -15.84 2.63 20.18
C ASP A 198 -14.59 2.42 19.30
N ARG A 199 -14.73 1.60 18.24
CA ARG A 199 -13.65 1.26 17.32
C ARG A 199 -13.10 2.49 16.62
N MET A 200 -13.97 3.37 16.11
CA MET A 200 -13.57 4.64 15.50
C MET A 200 -12.82 5.52 16.50
N THR A 201 -13.30 5.63 17.74
CA THR A 201 -12.66 6.45 18.77
C THR A 201 -11.24 5.97 19.07
N ARG A 202 -11.05 4.66 19.23
CA ARG A 202 -9.74 4.04 19.44
C ARG A 202 -8.81 4.22 18.23
N MET A 203 -9.35 4.08 17.03
CA MET A 203 -8.61 4.29 15.78
C MET A 203 -8.13 5.74 15.65
N ILE A 204 -9.00 6.72 15.89
CA ILE A 204 -8.67 8.15 15.87
C ILE A 204 -7.59 8.47 16.93
N ALA A 205 -7.76 7.97 18.16
CA ALA A 205 -6.79 8.21 19.22
C ALA A 205 -5.41 7.64 18.87
N SER A 206 -5.35 6.41 18.35
CA SER A 206 -4.08 5.77 17.98
C SER A 206 -3.41 6.43 16.78
N THR A 207 -4.15 6.78 15.72
CA THR A 207 -3.61 7.48 14.54
C THR A 207 -3.13 8.88 14.86
N THR A 208 -3.83 9.58 15.75
CA THR A 208 -3.40 10.90 16.26
C THR A 208 -2.07 10.82 16.99
N ALA A 209 -1.82 9.75 17.75
CA ALA A 209 -0.60 9.61 18.54
C ALA A 209 0.69 9.62 17.69
N PHE A 210 0.63 9.20 16.42
CA PHE A 210 1.76 9.23 15.48
C PHE A 210 1.54 10.13 14.26
N GLY A 211 0.47 10.93 14.24
CA GLY A 211 0.21 11.98 13.25
C GLY A 211 -0.36 11.50 11.92
N ALA A 212 -0.89 10.29 11.83
CA ALA A 212 -1.53 9.77 10.62
C ALA A 212 -2.94 10.31 10.36
N ASN A 213 -3.48 11.14 11.25
CA ASN A 213 -4.80 11.75 11.13
C ASN A 213 -4.84 13.05 10.30
N GLU A 214 -3.68 13.63 9.94
CA GLU A 214 -3.62 14.96 9.31
C GLU A 214 -3.13 14.94 7.86
N ASN A 215 -2.02 14.27 7.57
CA ASN A 215 -1.31 14.36 6.29
C ASN A 215 -1.07 12.98 5.67
N VAL A 216 -2.15 12.27 5.41
CA VAL A 216 -2.17 10.91 4.87
C VAL A 216 -2.93 10.88 3.54
N ASP A 217 -2.44 10.06 2.60
CA ASP A 217 -3.25 9.60 1.47
C ASP A 217 -3.65 8.16 1.74
N THR A 218 -4.88 7.80 1.42
CA THR A 218 -5.34 6.40 1.41
C THR A 218 -5.84 6.05 0.03
N VAL A 219 -5.24 5.03 -0.56
CA VAL A 219 -5.45 4.63 -1.95
C VAL A 219 -6.07 3.23 -1.98
N PRO A 220 -7.40 3.13 -2.08
CA PRO A 220 -8.07 1.87 -2.38
C PRO A 220 -7.60 1.29 -3.72
N THR A 221 -7.13 0.05 -3.71
CA THR A 221 -6.58 -0.67 -4.86
C THR A 221 -7.03 -2.12 -4.91
N SER A 222 -7.28 -2.62 -6.12
CA SER A 222 -7.23 -4.04 -6.43
C SER A 222 -5.77 -4.51 -6.42
N ARG A 223 -5.49 -5.58 -5.68
CA ARG A 223 -4.13 -6.07 -5.41
C ARG A 223 -3.86 -7.38 -6.11
N TYR A 224 -2.68 -7.50 -6.72
CA TYR A 224 -2.20 -8.69 -7.43
C TYR A 224 -0.77 -9.00 -7.01
N LEU A 225 -0.55 -10.10 -6.30
CA LEU A 225 0.79 -10.64 -6.08
C LEU A 225 1.15 -11.55 -7.25
N LEU A 226 2.16 -11.17 -8.04
CA LEU A 226 2.50 -11.88 -9.28
C LEU A 226 3.73 -12.78 -9.11
N ARG A 227 4.63 -12.41 -8.20
CA ARG A 227 5.77 -13.21 -7.78
C ARG A 227 6.17 -12.82 -6.36
N THR A 228 6.59 -13.78 -5.55
CA THR A 228 7.09 -13.53 -4.20
C THR A 228 8.52 -14.06 -4.03
N PRO A 229 9.41 -13.32 -3.34
CA PRO A 229 10.74 -13.82 -2.99
C PRO A 229 10.72 -14.74 -1.76
N PHE A 230 9.57 -14.89 -1.09
CA PHE A 230 9.42 -15.69 0.11
C PHE A 230 9.01 -17.12 -0.25
N SER A 231 9.57 -18.08 0.48
CA SER A 231 9.19 -19.49 0.36
C SER A 231 7.69 -19.64 0.58
N GLN A 232 6.98 -20.16 -0.42
CA GLN A 232 5.61 -20.63 -0.24
C GLN A 232 5.71 -21.96 0.52
N GLU A 233 5.85 -21.92 1.84
CA GLU A 233 5.62 -23.12 2.64
C GLU A 233 4.17 -23.54 2.39
N ARG A 234 4.00 -24.58 1.58
CA ARG A 234 2.75 -25.33 1.55
C ARG A 234 2.58 -25.86 2.96
N SER A 235 1.70 -25.25 3.75
CA SER A 235 1.22 -25.92 4.95
C SER A 235 0.67 -27.30 4.51
N PRO A 236 1.11 -28.40 5.14
CA PRO A 236 0.66 -29.74 4.78
C PRO A 236 -0.84 -29.93 4.94
#